data_AF-A0A7W6GI78-F1
#
_entry.id   AF-A0A7W6GI78-F1
#
_cell.length_a   1.000
_cell.length_b   1.000
_cell.length_c   1.000
_cell.angle_alpha   90.00
_cell.angle_beta   90.00
_cell.angle_gamma   90.00
#
_symmetry.space_group_name_H-M   'P 1'
#
loop_
_entity.id
_entity.type
_entity.pdbx_description
1 polymer ?
#
loop_
_entity_poly.entity_id
_entity_poly.type
_entity_poly.pdbx_seq_one_letter_code
_entity_poly.pdbx_strand_id
1 'polypeptide(L)'
;MRKEIAAVEYPYPIDQDLDALAARGAELRDSLVWAPGRIIADDPEAIASGKAADDVVTFIRGRVAELKEELLAEAPYFVLPAGAQATVKALHEREVRVRVLTNSLASNNQLAAHSGYAKTRRRLLENGLELYELRPDTDAFRPGWSLRSGLSRAALHTKAMVFDRKAVFIGSFNLDPRSELINTEAGLYIESPELAERLTAYMATGVAPVNSYRVFLDPNGGIVWETVRDGKIVSYRDEPEAGFRRRFVADLVKLLPIDSQV
;
A
#
# COMPACT_ATOMS: atom_id res chain seq x y z
N MET A 1 11.00 -16.75 37.29
CA MET A 1 9.93 -16.54 36.29
C MET A 1 8.51 -16.91 36.79
N ARG A 2 8.06 -18.17 36.90
CA ARG A 2 6.68 -18.48 37.37
C ARG A 2 6.34 -17.89 38.75
N LYS A 3 7.28 -17.96 39.71
CA LYS A 3 7.14 -17.34 41.03
C LYS A 3 7.13 -15.80 41.00
N GLU A 4 7.76 -15.18 40.01
CA GLU A 4 7.81 -13.73 39.86
C GLU A 4 6.56 -13.20 39.18
N ILE A 5 6.02 -13.92 38.19
CA ILE A 5 4.74 -13.62 37.52
C ILE A 5 3.59 -13.74 38.52
N ALA A 6 3.58 -14.77 39.37
CA ALA A 6 2.56 -14.95 40.40
C ALA A 6 2.64 -13.92 41.55
N ALA A 7 3.77 -13.21 41.68
CA ALA A 7 3.97 -12.17 42.69
C ALA A 7 3.49 -10.79 42.23
N VAL A 8 3.14 -10.63 40.95
CA VAL A 8 2.59 -9.41 40.39
C VAL A 8 1.11 -9.65 40.11
N GLU A 9 0.25 -8.73 40.52
CA GLU A 9 -1.20 -8.77 40.26
C GLU A 9 -1.45 -8.46 38.78
N TYR A 10 -1.10 -9.42 37.91
CA TYR A 10 -1.28 -9.29 36.47
C TYR A 10 -2.77 -9.48 36.16
N PRO A 11 -3.42 -8.57 35.40
CA PRO A 11 -4.88 -8.57 35.22
C PRO A 11 -5.43 -9.80 34.48
N TYR A 12 -4.56 -10.67 33.97
CA TYR A 12 -4.92 -11.89 33.25
C TYR A 12 -4.02 -13.05 33.72
N PRO A 13 -4.57 -14.23 34.05
CA PRO A 13 -3.75 -15.39 34.33
C PRO A 13 -2.99 -15.80 33.06
N ILE A 14 -1.67 -15.96 33.17
CA ILE A 14 -0.86 -16.56 32.11
C ILE A 14 -0.95 -18.08 32.28
N ASP A 15 -2.08 -18.65 31.84
CA ASP A 15 -2.36 -20.09 31.89
C ASP A 15 -1.68 -20.88 30.75
N GLN A 16 -0.77 -20.23 30.02
CA GLN A 16 -0.08 -20.84 28.89
C GLN A 16 1.04 -21.76 29.39
N ASP A 17 1.03 -23.00 28.91
CA ASP A 17 2.14 -23.92 29.10
C ASP A 17 3.42 -23.33 28.48
N LEU A 18 4.40 -23.05 29.34
CA LEU A 18 5.66 -22.42 28.94
C LEU A 18 6.46 -23.30 27.98
N ASP A 19 6.37 -24.62 28.11
CA ASP A 19 7.07 -25.54 27.20
C ASP A 19 6.43 -25.51 25.81
N ALA A 20 5.10 -25.44 25.75
CA ALA A 20 4.36 -25.27 24.50
C ALA A 20 4.64 -23.89 23.85
N LEU A 21 4.72 -22.82 24.66
CA LEU A 21 5.08 -21.49 24.17
C LEU A 21 6.52 -21.45 23.63
N ALA A 22 7.47 -22.09 24.33
CA ALA A 22 8.85 -22.19 23.89
C ALA A 22 9.00 -23.00 22.60
N ALA A 23 8.29 -24.13 22.48
CA ALA A 23 8.24 -24.93 21.25
C ALA A 23 7.70 -24.11 20.07
N ARG A 24 6.60 -23.39 20.26
CA ARG A 24 6.02 -22.49 19.25
C ARG A 24 6.97 -21.35 18.87
N GLY A 25 7.74 -20.84 19.83
CA GLY A 25 8.79 -19.86 19.59
C GLY A 25 9.94 -20.40 18.75
N ALA A 26 10.36 -21.64 18.99
CA ALA A 26 11.38 -22.32 18.19
C ALA A 26 10.90 -22.59 16.76
N GLU A 27 9.68 -23.12 16.59
CA GLU A 27 9.05 -23.29 15.28
C GLU A 27 8.96 -21.97 14.52
N LEU A 28 8.53 -20.90 15.20
CA LEU A 28 8.47 -19.57 14.60
C LEU A 28 9.86 -19.14 14.15
N ARG A 29 10.85 -19.15 15.06
CA ARG A 29 12.25 -18.76 14.77
C ARG A 29 12.81 -19.48 13.54
N ASP A 30 12.53 -20.79 13.43
CA ASP A 30 13.03 -21.64 12.36
C ASP A 30 12.26 -21.43 11.04
N SER A 31 11.06 -20.84 11.11
CA SER A 31 10.25 -20.43 9.95
C SER A 31 10.48 -18.99 9.47
N LEU A 32 11.24 -18.18 10.23
CA LEU A 32 11.53 -16.78 9.89
C LEU A 32 12.61 -16.67 8.82
N VAL A 33 12.53 -15.61 8.02
CA VAL A 33 13.66 -15.15 7.19
C VAL A 33 14.49 -14.19 8.04
N TRP A 34 15.76 -14.55 8.26
CA TRP A 34 16.73 -13.72 8.99
C TRP A 34 17.49 -12.83 8.01
N ALA A 35 17.40 -11.51 8.20
CA ALA A 35 18.02 -10.54 7.30
C ALA A 35 18.37 -9.22 8.01
N PRO A 36 19.33 -8.43 7.47
CA PRO A 36 19.58 -7.08 7.93
C PRO A 36 18.32 -6.21 7.81
N GLY A 37 17.90 -5.63 8.93
CA GLY A 37 16.72 -4.76 9.01
C GLY A 37 17.04 -3.46 9.73
N ARG A 38 16.38 -2.38 9.31
CA ARG A 38 16.49 -1.05 9.91
C ARG A 38 15.09 -0.50 10.17
N ILE A 39 14.83 -0.11 11.40
CA ILE A 39 13.65 0.66 11.74
C ILE A 39 13.94 2.11 11.37
N ILE A 40 13.05 2.69 10.57
CA ILE A 40 13.03 4.11 10.24
C ILE A 40 11.74 4.66 10.84
N ALA A 41 11.83 5.74 11.59
CA ALA A 41 10.69 6.36 12.22
C ALA A 41 10.91 7.87 12.28
N ASP A 42 9.84 8.62 12.04
CA ASP A 42 9.86 10.07 12.18
C ASP A 42 9.95 10.44 13.66
N ASP A 43 10.76 11.46 13.97
CA ASP A 43 10.90 11.96 15.34
C ASP A 43 9.65 12.74 15.78
N PRO A 44 8.86 12.24 16.76
CA PRO A 44 7.71 12.98 17.26
C PRO A 44 8.08 14.30 17.93
N GLU A 45 9.30 14.46 18.45
CA GLU A 45 9.78 15.72 19.04
C GLU A 45 10.01 16.79 17.97
N ALA A 46 10.33 16.41 16.74
CA ALA A 46 10.41 17.33 15.60
C ALA A 46 9.07 18.05 15.39
N ILE A 47 7.94 17.31 15.45
CA ILE A 47 6.60 17.91 15.35
C ILE A 47 6.33 18.86 16.51
N ALA A 48 6.63 18.44 17.74
CA ALA A 48 6.41 19.27 18.94
C ALA A 48 7.21 20.58 18.90
N SER A 49 8.37 20.58 18.23
CA SER A 49 9.26 21.73 18.04
C SER A 49 9.00 22.52 16.75
N GLY A 50 7.97 22.17 15.97
CA GLY A 50 7.60 22.86 14.72
C GLY A 50 8.53 22.57 13.54
N LYS A 51 9.35 21.54 13.62
CA LYS A 51 10.17 21.02 12.51
C LYS A 51 9.37 19.96 11.73
N ALA A 52 9.76 19.73 10.48
CA ALA A 52 9.25 18.60 9.72
C ALA A 52 9.77 17.30 10.33
N ALA A 53 8.90 16.30 10.44
CA ALA A 53 9.26 14.94 10.80
C ALA A 53 9.22 14.12 9.51
N ASP A 54 10.35 14.04 8.81
CA ASP A 54 10.44 13.60 7.42
C ASP A 54 11.50 12.50 7.19
N ASP A 55 11.94 11.84 8.26
CA ASP A 55 12.95 10.78 8.24
C ASP A 55 12.53 9.62 7.32
N VAL A 56 11.28 9.16 7.45
CA VAL A 56 10.73 8.05 6.66
C VAL A 56 10.66 8.42 5.18
N VAL A 57 10.08 9.57 4.85
CA VAL A 57 9.94 9.99 3.44
C VAL A 57 11.30 10.28 2.81
N THR A 58 12.23 10.89 3.56
CA THR A 58 13.61 11.14 3.10
C THR A 58 14.34 9.85 2.82
N PHE A 59 14.21 8.85 3.71
CA PHE A 59 14.79 7.54 3.51
C PHE A 59 14.22 6.84 2.26
N ILE A 60 12.89 6.81 2.11
CA ILE A 60 12.23 6.21 0.93
C ILE A 60 12.71 6.91 -0.34
N ARG A 61 12.73 8.24 -0.39
CA ARG A 61 13.23 9.00 -1.55
C ARG A 61 14.67 8.66 -1.91
N GLY A 62 15.55 8.51 -0.91
CA GLY A 62 16.92 8.09 -1.11
C GLY A 62 17.04 6.71 -1.76
N ARG A 63 16.21 5.74 -1.32
CA ARG A 63 16.16 4.39 -1.94
C ARG A 63 15.57 4.42 -3.34
N VAL A 64 14.51 5.19 -3.57
CA VAL A 64 13.88 5.34 -4.89
C VAL A 64 14.85 5.95 -5.91
N ALA A 65 15.68 6.92 -5.50
CA ALA A 65 16.67 7.54 -6.40
C ALA A 65 17.72 6.55 -6.92
N GLU A 66 18.05 5.53 -6.13
CA GLU A 66 19.07 4.53 -6.44
C GLU A 66 18.58 3.36 -7.32
N LEU A 67 17.25 3.20 -7.47
CA LEU A 67 16.64 2.09 -8.21
C LEU A 67 17.20 1.89 -9.62
N LYS A 68 17.29 0.62 -10.03
CA LYS A 68 17.83 0.21 -11.33
C LYS A 68 16.85 -0.60 -12.18
N GLU A 69 15.90 -1.31 -11.57
CA GLU A 69 15.07 -2.29 -12.26
C GLU A 69 13.59 -2.05 -11.99
N GLU A 70 13.14 -2.07 -10.74
CA GLU A 70 11.74 -1.88 -10.42
C GLU A 70 11.41 -1.37 -9.01
N LEU A 71 10.31 -0.63 -8.92
CA LEU A 71 9.60 -0.32 -7.68
C LEU A 71 8.20 -0.92 -7.74
N LEU A 72 7.89 -1.77 -6.78
CA LEU A 72 6.54 -2.29 -6.57
C LEU A 72 5.98 -1.68 -5.28
N ALA A 73 4.78 -1.12 -5.32
CA ALA A 73 4.17 -0.53 -4.13
C ALA A 73 2.69 -0.90 -3.99
N GLU A 74 2.27 -1.09 -2.75
CA GLU A 74 0.87 -1.19 -2.34
C GLU A 74 0.59 -0.14 -1.27
N ALA A 75 -0.42 0.70 -1.51
CA ALA A 75 -0.86 1.68 -0.54
C ALA A 75 -2.38 1.94 -0.68
N PRO A 76 -3.13 2.02 0.42
CA PRO A 76 -4.58 2.25 0.38
C PRO A 76 -4.96 3.65 -0.09
N TYR A 77 -4.09 4.62 0.17
CA TYR A 77 -4.22 6.02 -0.24
C TYR A 77 -2.98 6.39 -1.06
N PHE A 78 -3.23 6.94 -2.24
CA PHE A 78 -2.21 7.13 -3.28
C PHE A 78 -2.40 8.47 -3.99
N VAL A 79 -1.86 9.53 -3.39
CA VAL A 79 -1.90 10.89 -3.92
C VAL A 79 -0.47 11.41 -4.03
N LEU A 80 0.19 11.16 -5.17
CA LEU A 80 1.59 11.58 -5.30
C LEU A 80 1.69 13.11 -5.47
N PRO A 81 2.50 13.82 -4.67
CA PRO A 81 2.79 15.24 -4.92
C PRO A 81 3.59 15.43 -6.21
N ALA A 82 3.62 16.64 -6.75
CA ALA A 82 4.23 16.92 -8.07
C ALA A 82 5.68 16.40 -8.21
N GLY A 83 6.51 16.52 -7.16
CA GLY A 83 7.87 16.00 -7.14
C GLY A 83 7.95 14.47 -7.24
N ALA A 84 7.05 13.76 -6.55
CA ALA A 84 6.95 12.30 -6.65
C ALA A 84 6.46 11.86 -8.05
N GLN A 85 5.54 12.61 -8.67
CA GLN A 85 5.11 12.33 -10.04
C GLN A 85 6.23 12.54 -11.06
N ALA A 86 7.06 13.56 -10.88
CA ALA A 86 8.26 13.77 -11.68
C ALA A 86 9.28 12.65 -11.48
N THR A 87 9.39 12.11 -10.26
CA THR A 87 10.24 10.95 -9.96
C THR A 87 9.77 9.71 -10.73
N VAL A 88 8.47 9.44 -10.79
CA VAL A 88 7.92 8.33 -11.61
C VAL A 88 8.33 8.48 -13.08
N LYS A 89 8.19 9.69 -13.64
CA LYS A 89 8.61 9.98 -15.02
C LYS A 89 10.10 9.73 -15.24
N ALA A 90 10.95 10.22 -14.33
CA ALA A 90 12.40 10.07 -14.42
C ALA A 90 12.84 8.60 -14.30
N LEU A 91 12.14 7.79 -13.48
CA LEU A 91 12.36 6.35 -13.40
C LEU A 91 11.97 5.66 -14.71
N HIS A 92 10.81 6.00 -15.27
CA HIS A 92 10.35 5.45 -16.54
C HIS A 92 11.31 5.78 -17.70
N GLU A 93 11.83 7.00 -17.78
CA GLU A 93 12.83 7.42 -18.77
C GLU A 93 14.16 6.67 -18.64
N ARG A 94 14.44 6.12 -17.45
CA ARG A 94 15.58 5.24 -17.17
C ARG A 94 15.25 3.76 -17.33
N GLU A 95 14.10 3.44 -17.91
CA GLU A 95 13.57 2.08 -18.07
C GLU A 95 13.37 1.32 -16.74
N VAL A 96 13.26 2.06 -15.62
CA VAL A 96 12.92 1.50 -14.31
C VAL A 96 11.40 1.38 -14.20
N ARG A 97 10.92 0.16 -13.97
CA ARG A 97 9.50 -0.14 -13.87
C ARG A 97 8.92 0.37 -12.55
N VAL A 98 7.79 1.06 -12.58
CA VAL A 98 7.07 1.45 -11.36
C VAL A 98 5.65 0.92 -11.41
N ARG A 99 5.29 0.03 -10.48
CA ARG A 99 3.95 -0.56 -10.35
C ARG A 99 3.32 -0.22 -9.02
N VAL A 100 2.08 0.26 -9.05
CA VAL A 100 1.27 0.54 -7.86
C VAL A 100 -0.04 -0.23 -7.92
N LEU A 101 -0.41 -0.87 -6.82
CA LEU A 101 -1.78 -1.29 -6.54
C LEU A 101 -2.36 -0.39 -5.43
N THR A 102 -3.52 0.20 -5.69
CA THR A 102 -4.26 1.01 -4.72
C THR A 102 -5.75 0.64 -4.71
N ASN A 103 -6.56 1.28 -3.87
CA ASN A 103 -8.00 1.05 -3.85
C ASN A 103 -8.70 1.76 -5.02
N SER A 104 -9.65 1.07 -5.66
CA SER A 104 -10.61 1.71 -6.58
C SER A 104 -11.58 2.61 -5.80
N LEU A 105 -12.33 3.48 -6.50
CA LEU A 105 -13.38 4.27 -5.84
C LEU A 105 -14.39 3.39 -5.09
N ALA A 106 -14.62 2.17 -5.57
CA ALA A 106 -15.55 1.23 -4.97
C ALA A 106 -14.99 0.51 -3.73
N SER A 107 -13.68 0.26 -3.67
CA SER A 107 -13.00 -0.37 -2.53
C SER A 107 -12.39 0.63 -1.52
N ASN A 108 -12.32 1.91 -1.89
CA ASN A 108 -11.83 2.96 -1.00
C ASN A 108 -12.91 3.32 0.05
N ASN A 109 -12.52 3.77 1.23
CA ASN A 109 -13.41 4.31 2.27
C ASN A 109 -13.19 5.82 2.50
N GLN A 110 -12.15 6.41 1.90
CA GLN A 110 -11.78 7.81 2.03
C GLN A 110 -11.88 8.53 0.67
N LEU A 111 -13.04 9.15 0.44
CA LEU A 111 -13.39 9.74 -0.85
C LEU A 111 -12.45 10.87 -1.28
N ALA A 112 -11.95 11.64 -0.32
CA ALA A 112 -11.09 12.77 -0.59
C ALA A 112 -9.71 12.33 -1.12
N ALA A 113 -9.11 11.26 -0.58
CA ALA A 113 -7.84 10.71 -1.07
C ALA A 113 -8.02 10.14 -2.47
N HIS A 114 -9.13 9.41 -2.70
CA HIS A 114 -9.47 8.95 -4.05
C HIS A 114 -9.61 10.11 -5.03
N SER A 115 -10.21 11.21 -4.60
CA SER A 115 -10.41 12.38 -5.45
C SER A 115 -9.07 13.02 -5.83
N GLY A 116 -8.17 13.25 -4.87
CA GLY A 116 -6.82 13.76 -5.12
C GLY A 116 -6.03 12.86 -6.07
N TYR A 117 -6.07 11.55 -5.83
CA TYR A 117 -5.51 10.52 -6.72
C TYR A 117 -6.06 10.65 -8.15
N ALA A 118 -7.38 10.60 -8.28
CA ALA A 118 -8.06 10.57 -9.57
C ALA A 118 -7.80 11.84 -10.42
N LYS A 119 -7.49 13.00 -9.82
CA LYS A 119 -7.03 14.20 -10.54
C LYS A 119 -5.71 13.97 -11.28
N THR A 120 -4.83 13.17 -10.68
CA THR A 120 -3.45 12.98 -11.15
C THR A 120 -3.25 11.69 -11.93
N ARG A 121 -4.22 10.77 -11.88
CA ARG A 121 -4.21 9.46 -12.54
C ARG A 121 -3.73 9.50 -13.99
N ARG A 122 -4.31 10.38 -14.83
CA ARG A 122 -3.91 10.52 -16.24
C ARG A 122 -2.41 10.81 -16.37
N ARG A 123 -1.92 11.83 -15.65
CA ARG A 123 -0.52 12.24 -15.69
C ARG A 123 0.41 11.13 -15.21
N LEU A 124 0.00 10.35 -14.20
CA LEU A 124 0.77 9.20 -13.72
C LEU A 124 0.88 8.11 -14.79
N LEU A 125 -0.20 7.80 -15.50
CA LEU A 125 -0.18 6.87 -16.63
C LEU A 125 0.71 7.37 -17.76
N GLU A 126 0.63 8.67 -18.10
CA GLU A 126 1.51 9.32 -19.09
C GLU A 126 2.99 9.27 -18.67
N ASN A 127 3.27 9.32 -17.36
CA ASN A 127 4.61 9.19 -16.80
C ASN A 127 5.13 7.74 -16.74
N GLY A 128 4.36 6.77 -17.27
CA GLY A 128 4.77 5.36 -17.34
C GLY A 128 4.45 4.53 -16.10
N LEU A 129 3.59 5.01 -15.20
CA LEU A 129 3.16 4.23 -14.03
C LEU A 129 2.30 3.03 -14.47
N GLU A 130 2.67 1.82 -14.04
CA GLU A 130 1.78 0.66 -14.11
C GLU A 130 0.79 0.69 -12.94
N LEU A 131 -0.47 0.97 -13.25
CA LEU A 131 -1.47 1.26 -12.24
C LEU A 131 -2.55 0.17 -12.18
N TYR A 132 -2.82 -0.28 -10.96
CA TYR A 132 -3.86 -1.24 -10.66
C TYR A 132 -4.76 -0.70 -9.54
N GLU A 133 -6.06 -0.92 -9.67
CA GLU A 133 -7.05 -0.55 -8.66
C GLU A 133 -7.79 -1.80 -8.17
N LEU A 134 -7.76 -2.05 -6.86
CA LEU A 134 -8.34 -3.23 -6.25
C LEU A 134 -9.85 -3.25 -6.43
N ARG A 135 -10.39 -4.42 -6.79
CA ARG A 135 -11.84 -4.63 -6.88
C ARG A 135 -12.47 -4.77 -5.49
N PRO A 136 -13.69 -4.24 -5.27
CA PRO A 136 -14.37 -4.38 -3.98
C PRO A 136 -14.90 -5.81 -3.73
N ASP A 137 -15.05 -6.61 -4.79
CA ASP A 137 -15.63 -7.95 -4.78
C ASP A 137 -14.59 -9.09 -4.84
N THR A 138 -13.30 -8.79 -4.71
CA THR A 138 -12.25 -9.82 -4.70
C THR A 138 -12.26 -10.65 -3.41
N ASP A 139 -12.03 -11.96 -3.55
CA ASP A 139 -11.84 -12.91 -2.45
C ASP A 139 -10.35 -13.23 -2.18
N ALA A 140 -9.42 -12.62 -2.92
CA ALA A 140 -7.99 -12.94 -2.90
C ALA A 140 -7.34 -12.89 -1.51
N PHE A 141 -7.85 -12.05 -0.62
CA PHE A 141 -7.31 -11.82 0.72
C PHE A 141 -8.24 -12.36 1.82
N ARG A 142 -9.18 -13.26 1.47
CA ARG A 142 -10.16 -13.86 2.40
C ARG A 142 -9.97 -15.37 2.73
N PRO A 143 -8.78 -16.01 2.69
CA PRO A 143 -8.70 -17.40 3.12
C PRO A 143 -9.10 -17.55 4.60
N GLY A 144 -10.17 -18.31 4.89
CA GLY A 144 -10.53 -18.74 6.24
C GLY A 144 -11.51 -17.87 7.04
N TRP A 145 -12.19 -16.89 6.43
CA TRP A 145 -13.17 -16.06 7.17
C TRP A 145 -14.55 -16.73 7.30
N SER A 146 -15.13 -16.68 8.51
CA SER A 146 -16.52 -17.07 8.82
C SER A 146 -17.60 -16.48 7.87
N LEU A 147 -18.69 -17.22 7.64
CA LEU A 147 -19.84 -16.86 6.79
C LEU A 147 -20.45 -15.45 6.99
N ARG A 148 -20.17 -14.76 8.12
CA ARG A 148 -20.72 -13.43 8.43
C ARG A 148 -19.97 -12.27 7.76
N SER A 149 -18.80 -12.51 7.16
CA SER A 149 -17.98 -11.45 6.53
C SER A 149 -18.13 -11.31 5.02
N GLY A 150 -18.87 -12.21 4.36
CA GLY A 150 -19.12 -12.16 2.92
C GLY A 150 -19.85 -10.89 2.44
N LEU A 151 -20.29 -10.03 3.37
CA LEU A 151 -20.93 -8.74 3.10
C LEU A 151 -19.95 -7.55 3.10
N SER A 152 -18.72 -7.71 3.59
CA SER A 152 -17.77 -6.59 3.71
C SER A 152 -16.94 -6.43 2.43
N ARG A 153 -16.92 -5.25 1.83
CA ARG A 153 -16.10 -4.97 0.64
C ARG A 153 -14.61 -5.17 0.96
N ALA A 154 -13.87 -5.76 0.02
CA ALA A 154 -12.42 -5.81 0.10
C ALA A 154 -11.86 -4.38 0.05
N ALA A 155 -10.88 -4.09 0.90
CA ALA A 155 -10.15 -2.84 0.91
C ALA A 155 -8.68 -3.15 1.20
N LEU A 156 -7.79 -2.62 0.36
CA LEU A 156 -6.37 -2.67 0.60
C LEU A 156 -6.06 -1.89 1.88
N HIS A 157 -5.16 -2.41 2.70
CA HIS A 157 -4.52 -1.67 3.78
C HIS A 157 -3.02 -1.95 3.91
N THR A 158 -2.48 -2.80 3.01
CA THR A 158 -1.04 -3.01 2.84
C THR A 158 -0.37 -1.67 2.58
N LYS A 159 0.76 -1.45 3.25
CA LYS A 159 1.65 -0.30 3.05
C LYS A 159 3.05 -0.87 2.95
N ALA A 160 3.39 -1.27 1.73
CA ALA A 160 4.60 -2.01 1.48
C ALA A 160 5.19 -1.64 0.13
N MET A 161 6.52 -1.65 0.06
CA MET A 161 7.29 -1.40 -1.15
C MET A 161 8.35 -2.48 -1.33
N VAL A 162 8.63 -2.85 -2.58
CA VAL A 162 9.74 -3.70 -2.98
C VAL A 162 10.66 -2.88 -3.89
N PHE A 163 11.96 -2.87 -3.58
CA PHE A 163 12.99 -2.12 -4.30
C PHE A 163 13.92 -3.11 -5.01
N ASP A 164 13.92 -3.11 -6.36
CA ASP A 164 14.77 -3.94 -7.23
C ASP A 164 14.80 -5.44 -6.83
N ARG A 165 13.71 -5.94 -6.22
CA ARG A 165 13.64 -7.30 -5.62
C ARG A 165 14.77 -7.64 -4.65
N LYS A 166 15.41 -6.63 -4.05
CA LYS A 166 16.55 -6.77 -3.13
C LYS A 166 16.20 -6.35 -1.72
N ALA A 167 15.26 -5.43 -1.58
CA ALA A 167 14.82 -4.94 -0.28
C ALA A 167 13.32 -4.70 -0.24
N VAL A 168 12.77 -4.72 0.96
CA VAL A 168 11.37 -4.38 1.23
C VAL A 168 11.29 -3.27 2.27
N PHE A 169 10.27 -2.43 2.15
CA PHE A 169 9.84 -1.53 3.21
C PHE A 169 8.40 -1.90 3.58
N ILE A 170 8.13 -2.10 4.87
CA ILE A 170 6.79 -2.36 5.40
C ILE A 170 6.57 -1.42 6.59
N GLY A 171 5.49 -0.63 6.57
CA GLY A 171 5.29 0.39 7.58
C GLY A 171 3.91 1.02 7.58
N SER A 172 3.80 2.20 8.19
CA SER A 172 2.57 2.98 8.26
C SER A 172 2.44 4.01 7.13
N PHE A 173 3.52 4.28 6.39
CA PHE A 173 3.60 5.31 5.35
C PHE A 173 2.62 5.03 4.19
N ASN A 174 1.67 5.94 3.96
CA ASN A 174 0.89 5.99 2.73
C ASN A 174 1.61 6.82 1.67
N LEU A 175 1.27 6.61 0.40
CA LEU A 175 1.81 7.39 -0.71
C LEU A 175 0.95 8.65 -0.93
N ASP A 176 0.78 9.47 0.11
CA ASP A 176 -0.02 10.69 0.10
C ASP A 176 0.66 11.87 0.81
N PRO A 177 0.21 13.12 0.60
CA PRO A 177 0.79 14.31 1.23
C PRO A 177 0.64 14.33 2.74
N ARG A 178 -0.37 13.67 3.32
CA ARG A 178 -0.54 13.63 4.77
C ARG A 178 0.56 12.81 5.45
N SER A 179 0.89 11.63 4.92
CA SER A 179 2.01 10.82 5.39
C SER A 179 3.35 11.52 5.16
N GLU A 180 3.45 12.42 4.19
CA GLU A 180 4.67 13.22 3.96
C GLU A 180 4.79 14.44 4.89
N LEU A 181 3.68 15.09 5.26
CA LEU A 181 3.70 16.43 5.85
C LEU A 181 3.08 16.54 7.25
N ILE A 182 2.23 15.59 7.64
CA ILE A 182 1.34 15.75 8.81
C ILE A 182 1.49 14.60 9.81
N ASN A 183 1.52 13.36 9.34
CA ASN A 183 1.61 12.19 10.22
C ASN A 183 3.06 11.93 10.64
N THR A 184 3.26 11.36 11.83
CA THR A 184 4.47 10.59 12.11
C THR A 184 4.32 9.19 11.54
N GLU A 185 5.31 8.74 10.79
CA GLU A 185 5.34 7.44 10.16
C GLU A 185 6.49 6.59 10.72
N ALA A 186 6.35 5.28 10.60
CA ALA A 186 7.42 4.34 10.91
C ALA A 186 7.36 3.14 9.96
N GLY A 187 8.51 2.52 9.74
CA GLY A 187 8.60 1.32 8.93
C GLY A 187 9.88 0.55 9.14
N LEU A 188 9.84 -0.70 8.73
CA LEU A 188 10.98 -1.60 8.72
C LEU A 188 11.47 -1.75 7.29
N TYR A 189 12.70 -1.31 7.03
CA TYR A 189 13.42 -1.57 5.78
C TYR A 189 14.29 -2.80 5.96
N ILE A 190 14.10 -3.82 5.11
CA ILE A 190 14.79 -5.12 5.21
C ILE A 190 15.50 -5.41 3.91
N GLU A 191 16.80 -5.65 3.97
CA GLU A 191 17.63 -6.02 2.82
C GLU A 191 17.65 -7.54 2.71
N SER A 192 16.71 -8.07 1.92
CA SER A 192 16.52 -9.51 1.75
C SER A 192 15.86 -9.80 0.39
N PRO A 193 16.61 -10.35 -0.57
CA PRO A 193 16.03 -10.83 -1.82
C PRO A 193 14.95 -11.90 -1.61
N GLU A 194 15.10 -12.74 -0.59
CA GLU A 194 14.10 -13.76 -0.25
C GLU A 194 12.77 -13.14 0.20
N LEU A 195 12.79 -12.16 1.12
CA LEU A 195 11.56 -11.48 1.52
C LEU A 195 10.99 -10.63 0.38
N ALA A 196 11.84 -10.02 -0.43
CA ALA A 196 11.40 -9.25 -1.59
C ALA A 196 10.68 -10.12 -2.62
N GLU A 197 11.15 -11.33 -2.90
CA GLU A 197 10.46 -12.30 -3.76
C GLU A 197 9.14 -12.77 -3.14
N ARG A 198 9.13 -13.12 -1.84
CA ARG A 198 7.89 -13.51 -1.14
C ARG A 198 6.83 -12.39 -1.16
N LEU A 199 7.23 -11.15 -0.90
CA LEU A 199 6.33 -10.00 -0.96
C LEU A 199 5.89 -9.71 -2.39
N THR A 200 6.79 -9.85 -3.38
CA THR A 200 6.43 -9.71 -4.80
C THR A 200 5.38 -10.73 -5.22
N ALA A 201 5.52 -11.99 -4.80
CA ALA A 201 4.53 -13.03 -5.06
C ALA A 201 3.18 -12.75 -4.37
N TYR A 202 3.20 -12.23 -3.14
CA TYR A 202 1.99 -11.74 -2.48
C TYR A 202 1.32 -10.62 -3.29
N MET A 203 2.09 -9.59 -3.68
CA MET A 203 1.58 -8.46 -4.44
C MET A 203 1.05 -8.85 -5.84
N ALA A 204 1.61 -9.91 -6.44
CA ALA A 204 1.13 -10.46 -7.71
C ALA A 204 -0.32 -10.95 -7.63
N THR A 205 -0.74 -11.42 -6.46
CA THR A 205 -2.13 -11.85 -6.21
C THR A 205 -3.10 -10.67 -6.34
N GLY A 206 -2.73 -9.50 -5.79
CA GLY A 206 -3.58 -8.31 -5.84
C GLY A 206 -3.77 -7.75 -7.25
N VAL A 207 -2.72 -7.79 -8.08
CA VAL A 207 -2.77 -7.28 -9.47
C VAL A 207 -3.27 -8.29 -10.49
N ALA A 208 -3.61 -9.51 -10.06
CA ALA A 208 -4.22 -10.48 -10.96
C ALA A 208 -5.51 -9.89 -11.59
N PRO A 209 -5.79 -10.11 -12.88
CA PRO A 209 -6.93 -9.50 -13.57
C PRO A 209 -8.29 -9.80 -12.93
N VAL A 210 -8.42 -10.90 -12.21
CA VAL A 210 -9.64 -11.28 -11.48
C VAL A 210 -9.84 -10.48 -10.18
N ASN A 211 -8.78 -9.85 -9.65
CA ASN A 211 -8.76 -9.19 -8.34
C ASN A 211 -8.66 -7.66 -8.43
N SER A 212 -8.23 -7.14 -9.59
CA SER A 212 -8.04 -5.71 -9.79
C SER A 212 -8.48 -5.28 -11.18
N TYR A 213 -8.61 -3.97 -11.33
CA TYR A 213 -8.65 -3.27 -12.59
C TYR A 213 -7.24 -2.85 -12.98
N ARG A 214 -6.75 -3.30 -14.12
CA ARG A 214 -5.60 -2.66 -14.76
C ARG A 214 -6.07 -1.34 -15.37
N VAL A 215 -5.39 -0.25 -15.05
CA VAL A 215 -5.74 1.10 -15.53
C VAL A 215 -4.72 1.54 -16.56
N PHE A 216 -5.16 1.96 -17.74
CA PHE A 216 -4.29 2.42 -18.81
C PHE A 216 -4.95 3.47 -19.70
N LEU A 217 -4.16 4.10 -20.57
CA LEU A 217 -4.64 5.00 -21.61
C LEU A 217 -4.83 4.25 -22.92
N ASP A 218 -6.00 4.39 -23.53
CA ASP A 218 -6.26 3.88 -24.88
C ASP A 218 -5.55 4.75 -25.94
N PRO A 219 -5.53 4.35 -27.24
CA PRO A 219 -4.86 5.11 -28.30
C PRO A 219 -5.37 6.54 -28.50
N ASN A 220 -6.57 6.88 -28.01
CA ASN A 220 -7.14 8.22 -28.06
C ASN A 220 -6.86 9.02 -26.78
N GLY A 221 -6.09 8.45 -25.84
CA GLY A 221 -5.83 9.02 -24.53
C GLY A 221 -7.00 8.89 -23.56
N GLY A 222 -8.00 8.04 -23.80
CA GLY A 222 -9.06 7.75 -22.84
C GLY A 222 -8.57 6.83 -21.73
N ILE A 223 -8.97 7.06 -20.47
CA ILE A 223 -8.65 6.11 -19.38
C ILE A 223 -9.56 4.90 -19.50
N VAL A 224 -8.97 3.70 -19.41
CA VAL A 224 -9.68 2.42 -19.44
C VAL A 224 -9.30 1.61 -18.20
N TRP A 225 -10.31 1.00 -17.59
CA TRP A 225 -10.16 -0.01 -16.54
C TRP A 225 -10.48 -1.37 -17.12
N GLU A 226 -9.56 -2.32 -17.06
CA GLU A 226 -9.75 -3.67 -17.59
C GLU A 226 -9.62 -4.71 -16.46
N THR A 227 -10.50 -5.70 -16.47
CA THR A 227 -10.52 -6.81 -15.51
C THR A 227 -10.99 -8.09 -16.18
N VAL A 228 -10.92 -9.22 -15.47
CA VAL A 228 -11.55 -10.47 -15.88
C VAL A 228 -12.73 -10.79 -14.97
N ARG A 229 -13.91 -10.99 -15.56
CA ARG A 229 -15.14 -11.47 -14.90
C ARG A 229 -15.66 -12.70 -15.63
N ASP A 230 -15.95 -13.77 -14.88
CA ASP A 230 -16.44 -15.05 -15.42
C ASP A 230 -15.59 -15.57 -16.60
N GLY A 231 -14.27 -15.42 -16.50
CA GLY A 231 -13.31 -15.82 -17.54
C GLY A 231 -13.26 -14.91 -18.77
N LYS A 232 -13.98 -13.80 -18.80
CA LYS A 232 -14.01 -12.84 -19.92
C LYS A 232 -13.36 -11.52 -19.53
N ILE A 233 -12.64 -10.92 -20.48
CA ILE A 233 -12.12 -9.56 -20.34
C ILE A 233 -13.28 -8.58 -20.40
N VAL A 234 -13.34 -7.67 -19.43
CA VAL A 234 -14.33 -6.60 -19.34
C VAL A 234 -13.60 -5.28 -19.17
N SER A 235 -13.98 -4.28 -19.98
CA SER A 235 -13.38 -2.95 -19.96
C SER A 235 -14.43 -1.88 -19.63
N TYR A 236 -14.03 -0.88 -18.85
CA TYR A 236 -14.85 0.26 -18.46
C TYR A 236 -14.18 1.57 -18.89
N ARG A 237 -14.99 2.57 -19.24
CA ARG A 237 -14.54 3.95 -19.57
C ARG A 237 -14.85 4.96 -18.46
N ASP A 238 -15.52 4.51 -17.41
CA ASP A 238 -15.83 5.25 -16.18
C ASP A 238 -15.44 4.41 -14.96
N GLU A 239 -15.21 5.06 -13.82
CA GLU A 239 -14.88 4.45 -12.52
C GLU A 239 -15.80 3.24 -12.19
N PRO A 240 -15.32 1.99 -12.27
CA PRO A 240 -16.15 0.80 -12.13
C PRO A 240 -16.81 0.71 -10.75
N GLU A 241 -18.02 0.16 -10.69
CA GLU A 241 -18.72 -0.22 -9.43
C GLU A 241 -18.91 0.90 -8.38
N ALA A 242 -18.63 2.15 -8.74
CA ALA A 242 -19.03 3.33 -8.02
C ALA A 242 -20.43 3.73 -8.50
N GLY A 243 -21.43 3.66 -7.62
CA GLY A 243 -22.77 4.18 -7.95
C GLY A 243 -22.70 5.65 -8.37
N PHE A 244 -23.61 6.08 -9.27
CA PHE A 244 -23.61 7.43 -9.86
C PHE A 244 -23.40 8.56 -8.84
N ARG A 245 -24.05 8.47 -7.67
CA ARG A 245 -23.90 9.45 -6.57
C ARG A 245 -22.47 9.55 -6.04
N ARG A 246 -21.79 8.41 -5.89
CA ARG A 246 -20.41 8.38 -5.36
C ARG A 246 -19.41 8.94 -6.36
N ARG A 247 -19.63 8.70 -7.66
CA ARG A 247 -18.86 9.33 -8.76
C ARG A 247 -19.05 10.85 -8.75
N PHE A 248 -20.30 11.30 -8.71
CA PHE A 248 -20.63 12.74 -8.68
C PHE A 248 -20.01 13.47 -7.47
N VAL A 249 -20.09 12.88 -6.27
CA VAL A 249 -19.46 13.49 -5.08
C VAL A 249 -17.93 13.45 -5.20
N ALA A 250 -17.33 12.39 -5.72
CA ALA A 250 -15.89 12.36 -5.99
C ALA A 250 -15.50 13.52 -6.93
N ASP A 251 -16.26 13.74 -8.00
CA ASP A 251 -15.99 14.80 -8.97
C ASP A 251 -16.15 16.20 -8.37
N LEU A 252 -17.12 16.41 -7.47
CA LEU A 252 -17.26 17.66 -6.74
C LEU A 252 -16.09 17.90 -5.78
N VAL A 253 -15.66 16.86 -5.06
CA VAL A 253 -14.52 16.93 -4.13
C VAL A 253 -13.21 17.17 -4.88
N LYS A 254 -13.08 16.70 -6.13
CA LYS A 254 -11.91 17.04 -6.98
C LYS A 254 -11.76 18.55 -7.22
N LEU A 255 -12.82 19.34 -7.12
CA LEU A 255 -12.74 20.78 -7.34
C LEU A 255 -12.29 21.55 -6.09
N LEU A 256 -12.28 20.90 -4.92
CA LEU A 256 -11.89 21.53 -3.67
C LEU A 256 -10.37 21.52 -3.49
N PRO A 257 -9.77 22.61 -2.97
CA PRO A 257 -8.33 22.72 -2.70
C PRO A 257 -7.96 22.04 -1.36
N ILE A 258 -8.29 20.76 -1.22
CA ILE A 258 -8.03 19.99 0.01
C ILE A 258 -6.82 19.06 -0.11
N ASP A 259 -6.07 19.11 -1.22
CA ASP A 259 -5.03 18.15 -1.56
C ASP A 259 -3.89 18.07 -0.52
N SER A 260 -3.67 19.10 0.31
CA SER A 260 -2.69 19.09 1.41
C SER A 260 -3.22 18.48 2.71
N GLN A 261 -4.52 18.20 2.78
CA GLN A 261 -5.24 17.69 3.96
C GLN A 261 -5.70 16.26 3.78
N VAL A 262 -5.45 15.63 2.61
CA VAL A 262 -5.81 14.25 2.30
C VAL A 262 -4.62 13.41 1.90
#